data_AF-A0A7S1BNU8-F1
#
_entry.id   AF-A0A7S1BNU8-F1
#
_cell.length_a   1.000
_cell.length_b   1.000
_cell.length_c   1.000
_cell.angle_alpha   90.00
_cell.angle_beta   90.00
_cell.angle_gamma   90.00
#
_symmetry.space_group_name_H-M   'P 1'
#
loop_
_entity.id
_entity.type
_entity.pdbx_description
1 polymer ?
#
loop_
_entity_poly.entity_id
_entity_poly.type
_entity_poly.pdbx_seq_one_letter_code
_entity_poly.pdbx_strand_id
1 'polypeptide(L)'
;SSQFFTCSTILAGIPLSSSHSLLERITFWASVSLLLHYQQEQRTCRNFKFSSFRLYNSSLTMVFRRSVAVVGVGKMGSNIARCLIESPICSEVCGVYDTNNAIVRELYEEAKAAGKAKSNGFPTSLKDAVAEADCVVVSLSGEDVCHSVCFGGGESDLISVLEPGTCVIMATTVKSSWARSASERFHEVGIRYVDCPVSGGPIRAKSGKLTVMMSGCDDSLEAAMPVVKAMGEDIHVITGGSGMASTVKMCHQLLAGVHICAAAETLSLAAKAGVDPDQMYKVVSGAAGDSWMFQDRGKRMIETADPSTMMKLNDHVKVRYFL
;
A
#
# COMPACT_ATOMS: atom_id res chain seq x y z
N SER A 1 53.91 -23.76 -0.21
CA SER A 1 53.73 -22.60 -1.12
C SER A 1 52.36 -21.99 -0.82
N SER A 2 52.25 -21.18 0.23
CA SER A 2 52.37 -19.71 0.20
C SER A 2 51.12 -19.01 -0.36
N GLN A 3 50.10 -18.86 0.49
CA GLN A 3 49.18 -17.71 0.57
C GLN A 3 48.16 -17.94 1.72
N PHE A 4 48.66 -17.98 2.96
CA PHE A 4 47.86 -17.75 4.15
C PHE A 4 48.25 -16.37 4.67
N PHE A 5 47.68 -15.32 4.09
CA PHE A 5 47.80 -13.96 4.62
C PHE A 5 46.45 -13.25 4.53
N THR A 6 46.02 -12.74 5.69
CA THR A 6 45.08 -11.63 5.91
C THR A 6 43.61 -11.82 5.49
N CYS A 7 42.81 -12.41 6.38
CA CYS A 7 41.40 -12.02 6.54
C CYS A 7 41.06 -11.66 8.00
N SER A 8 41.99 -11.88 8.95
CA SER A 8 41.85 -11.54 10.36
C SER A 8 42.05 -10.06 10.69
N THR A 9 42.44 -9.22 9.72
CA THR A 9 42.82 -7.81 9.97
C THR A 9 41.76 -6.79 9.56
N ILE A 10 40.69 -7.17 8.85
CA ILE A 10 39.70 -6.20 8.34
C ILE A 10 38.54 -5.94 9.32
N LEU A 11 38.36 -6.77 10.36
CA LEU A 11 37.25 -6.62 11.33
C LEU A 11 37.68 -6.16 12.73
N ALA A 12 38.95 -5.83 12.95
CA ALA A 12 39.44 -5.28 14.22
C ALA A 12 39.08 -3.78 14.44
N GLY A 13 38.32 -3.17 13.54
CA GLY A 13 38.07 -1.72 13.52
C GLY A 13 36.67 -1.25 13.93
N ILE A 14 35.75 -2.14 14.34
CA ILE A 14 34.42 -1.71 14.81
C ILE A 14 34.45 -1.62 16.34
N PRO A 15 34.48 -0.42 16.95
CA PRO A 15 34.45 -0.32 18.40
C PRO A 15 33.05 -0.69 18.92
N LEU A 16 32.92 -1.89 19.48
CA LEU A 16 31.78 -2.22 20.35
C LEU A 16 31.96 -1.44 21.66
N SER A 17 31.10 -0.43 21.84
CA SER A 17 30.90 0.30 23.10
C SER A 17 30.96 -0.63 24.32
N SER A 18 31.68 -0.22 25.38
CA SER A 18 31.84 -0.95 26.64
C SER A 18 30.53 -1.17 27.42
N SER A 19 29.39 -0.72 26.90
CA SER A 19 28.06 -0.88 27.50
C SER A 19 27.35 -2.21 27.19
N HIS A 20 27.89 -3.07 26.31
CA HIS A 20 27.24 -4.33 25.93
C HIS A 20 27.68 -5.52 26.77
N SER A 21 26.73 -6.33 27.20
CA SER A 21 27.01 -7.53 28.01
C SER A 21 27.82 -8.54 27.21
N LEU A 22 28.62 -9.36 27.90
CA LEU A 22 29.46 -10.40 27.26
C LEU A 22 28.62 -11.35 26.37
N LEU A 23 27.37 -11.59 26.76
CA LEU A 23 26.42 -12.44 26.04
C LEU A 23 26.03 -11.87 24.67
N GLU A 24 25.81 -10.54 24.58
CA GLU A 24 25.45 -9.85 23.34
C GLU A 24 26.61 -9.84 22.33
N ARG A 25 27.84 -9.75 22.83
CA ARG A 25 29.03 -9.84 21.98
C ARG A 25 29.18 -11.25 21.41
N ILE A 26 28.94 -12.29 22.22
CA ILE A 26 29.02 -13.68 21.78
C ILE A 26 27.93 -14.00 20.75
N THR A 27 26.68 -13.56 20.95
CA THR A 27 25.59 -13.78 19.97
C THR A 27 25.83 -13.04 18.66
N PHE A 28 26.39 -11.82 18.70
CA PHE A 28 26.75 -11.10 17.48
C PHE A 28 27.81 -11.85 16.66
N TRP A 29 28.90 -12.28 17.28
CA TRP A 29 29.97 -13.03 16.60
C TRP A 29 29.53 -14.42 16.14
N ALA A 30 28.64 -15.10 16.88
CA ALA A 30 28.04 -16.36 16.47
C ALA A 30 27.15 -16.20 15.23
N SER A 31 26.38 -15.10 15.16
CA SER A 31 25.50 -14.79 14.03
C SER A 31 26.27 -14.43 12.76
N VAL A 32 27.34 -13.63 12.89
CA VAL A 32 28.25 -13.30 11.77
C VAL A 32 28.96 -14.54 11.26
N SER A 33 29.40 -15.43 12.15
CA SER A 33 30.04 -16.71 11.78
C SER A 33 29.07 -17.64 11.06
N LEU A 34 27.80 -17.70 11.48
CA LEU A 34 26.75 -18.46 10.80
C LEU A 34 26.45 -17.92 9.40
N LEU A 35 26.43 -16.58 9.24
CA LEU A 35 26.17 -15.93 7.96
C LEU A 35 27.30 -16.18 6.96
N LEU A 36 28.54 -16.16 7.44
CA LEU A 36 29.72 -16.50 6.64
C LEU A 36 29.74 -17.98 6.26
N HIS A 37 29.35 -18.88 7.18
CA HIS A 37 29.19 -20.31 6.85
C HIS A 37 28.08 -20.55 5.82
N TYR A 38 26.93 -19.87 5.94
CA TYR A 38 25.81 -19.99 5.00
C TYR A 38 26.16 -19.50 3.59
N GLN A 39 26.88 -18.36 3.49
CA GLN A 39 27.38 -17.83 2.21
C GLN A 39 28.44 -18.75 1.57
N GLN A 40 29.21 -19.48 2.40
CA GLN A 40 30.24 -20.41 1.94
C GLN A 40 29.66 -21.77 1.52
N GLU A 41 28.60 -22.27 2.19
CA GLU A 41 27.91 -23.52 1.84
C GLU A 41 27.04 -23.41 0.58
N GLN A 42 26.43 -22.26 0.30
CA GLN A 42 25.65 -22.03 -0.94
C GLN A 42 26.50 -22.16 -2.22
N ARG A 43 27.85 -22.09 -2.12
CA ARG A 43 28.76 -22.24 -3.25
C ARG A 43 29.25 -23.68 -3.46
N THR A 44 29.02 -24.60 -2.52
CA THR A 44 29.57 -25.96 -2.58
C THR A 44 28.61 -27.01 -2.01
N CYS A 45 28.02 -27.78 -2.92
CA CYS A 45 27.56 -29.17 -2.78
C CYS A 45 26.11 -29.48 -2.33
N ARG A 46 25.45 -30.17 -3.27
CA ARG A 46 24.36 -31.15 -3.10
C ARG A 46 24.73 -32.22 -2.06
N ASN A 47 23.70 -32.70 -1.35
CA ASN A 47 23.62 -33.92 -0.55
C ASN A 47 24.36 -33.93 0.80
N PHE A 48 23.68 -33.49 1.86
CA PHE A 48 23.94 -34.01 3.22
C PHE A 48 22.63 -34.10 4.04
N LYS A 49 22.40 -35.25 4.67
CA LYS A 49 21.27 -35.50 5.60
C LYS A 49 21.61 -34.91 6.97
N PHE A 50 20.74 -34.07 7.52
CA PHE A 50 20.89 -33.52 8.87
C PHE A 50 20.04 -34.30 9.88
N SER A 51 20.68 -34.85 10.91
CA SER A 51 20.02 -35.30 12.14
C SER A 51 19.84 -34.13 13.11
N SER A 52 18.59 -33.91 13.51
CA SER A 52 18.06 -33.04 14.57
C SER A 52 19.07 -32.20 15.38
N PHE A 53 19.14 -30.91 15.07
CA PHE A 53 19.58 -29.86 16.00
C PHE A 53 18.34 -29.05 16.41
N ARG A 54 18.00 -29.09 17.71
CA ARG A 54 16.83 -28.41 18.26
C ARG A 54 17.23 -26.98 18.62
N LEU A 55 17.08 -26.06 17.65
CA LEU A 55 17.26 -24.62 17.90
C LEU A 55 16.09 -24.11 18.75
N TYR A 56 16.44 -23.48 19.87
CA TYR A 56 15.52 -22.83 20.77
C TYR A 56 14.84 -21.66 20.05
N ASN A 57 13.52 -21.61 20.13
CA ASN A 57 12.65 -20.77 19.33
C ASN A 57 12.72 -19.31 19.82
N SER A 58 13.58 -18.50 19.22
CA SER A 58 13.44 -17.04 19.18
C SER A 58 13.32 -16.65 17.72
N SER A 59 12.10 -16.32 17.30
CA SER A 59 11.77 -15.87 15.95
C SER A 59 12.52 -14.57 15.62
N LEU A 60 13.77 -14.69 15.19
CA LEU A 60 14.47 -13.66 14.43
C LEU A 60 13.87 -13.64 13.03
N THR A 61 12.67 -13.08 12.91
CA THR A 61 12.17 -12.61 11.61
C THR A 61 13.07 -11.48 11.16
N MET A 62 13.97 -11.78 10.23
CA MET A 62 14.72 -10.77 9.48
C MET A 62 13.69 -9.98 8.67
N VAL A 63 13.23 -8.85 9.22
CA VAL A 63 12.31 -7.94 8.52
C VAL A 63 13.14 -7.25 7.44
N PHE A 64 13.05 -7.75 6.20
CA PHE A 64 13.49 -6.99 5.03
C PHE A 64 12.62 -5.74 4.95
N ARG A 65 13.14 -4.65 5.49
CA ARG A 65 12.45 -3.37 5.50
C ARG A 65 12.40 -2.81 4.08
N ARG A 66 11.25 -2.29 3.68
CA ARG A 66 11.02 -1.77 2.32
C ARG A 66 11.08 -0.25 2.30
N SER A 67 11.68 0.28 1.23
CA SER A 67 11.61 1.66 0.80
C SER A 67 10.33 1.87 -0.01
N VAL A 68 9.41 2.74 0.45
CA VAL A 68 8.08 2.91 -0.19
C VAL A 68 7.79 4.37 -0.51
N ALA A 69 7.44 4.66 -1.77
CA ALA A 69 6.93 5.96 -2.19
C ALA A 69 5.41 5.99 -2.28
N VAL A 70 4.80 7.17 -2.04
CA VAL A 70 3.36 7.38 -2.24
C VAL A 70 3.13 8.52 -3.24
N VAL A 71 2.45 8.20 -4.33
CA VAL A 71 2.12 9.13 -5.43
C VAL A 71 0.62 9.38 -5.42
N GLY A 72 0.25 10.65 -5.30
CA GLY A 72 -1.12 11.09 -5.04
C GLY A 72 -1.42 11.05 -3.55
N VAL A 73 -1.42 12.20 -2.89
CA VAL A 73 -1.71 12.35 -1.46
C VAL A 73 -2.89 13.26 -1.19
N GLY A 74 -3.95 13.07 -1.99
CA GLY A 74 -5.30 13.45 -1.61
C GLY A 74 -5.85 12.61 -0.44
N LYS A 75 -7.16 12.70 -0.18
CA LYS A 75 -7.81 12.16 1.03
C LYS A 75 -7.45 10.70 1.39
N MET A 76 -7.33 9.82 0.41
CA MET A 76 -6.89 8.42 0.63
C MET A 76 -5.37 8.32 0.77
N GLY A 77 -4.63 8.85 -0.20
CA GLY A 77 -3.18 8.73 -0.27
C GLY A 77 -2.44 9.30 0.93
N SER A 78 -2.85 10.45 1.49
CA SER A 78 -2.20 10.99 2.70
C SER A 78 -2.37 10.06 3.90
N ASN A 79 -3.52 9.39 4.01
CA ASN A 79 -3.77 8.46 5.11
C ASN A 79 -3.04 7.12 4.90
N ILE A 80 -2.89 6.67 3.66
CA ILE A 80 -2.02 5.53 3.33
C ILE A 80 -0.56 5.86 3.67
N ALA A 81 -0.08 7.05 3.28
CA ALA A 81 1.28 7.50 3.61
C ALA A 81 1.53 7.50 5.12
N ARG A 82 0.61 8.05 5.92
CA ARG A 82 0.68 8.03 7.39
C ARG A 82 0.72 6.62 7.97
N CYS A 83 -0.13 5.73 7.47
CA CYS A 83 -0.11 4.32 7.87
C CYS A 83 1.25 3.67 7.61
N LEU A 84 1.86 3.93 6.44
CA LEU A 84 3.18 3.41 6.10
C LEU A 84 4.31 4.04 6.93
N ILE A 85 4.20 5.34 7.26
CA ILE A 85 5.11 6.03 8.19
C ILE A 85 5.06 5.38 9.58
N GLU A 86 3.90 4.94 10.06
CA GLU A 86 3.78 4.26 11.35
C GLU A 86 4.19 2.78 11.30
N SER A 87 4.11 2.14 10.12
CA SER A 87 4.34 0.70 9.94
C SER A 87 5.80 0.27 10.15
N PRO A 88 6.08 -0.78 10.96
CA PRO A 88 7.44 -1.30 11.16
C PRO A 88 8.02 -2.00 9.92
N ILE A 89 7.20 -2.28 8.90
CA ILE A 89 7.61 -2.93 7.64
C ILE A 89 8.40 -1.96 6.74
N CYS A 90 8.12 -0.65 6.86
CA CYS A 90 8.79 0.38 6.09
C CYS A 90 9.97 0.94 6.89
N SER A 91 11.20 0.76 6.38
CA SER A 91 12.40 1.44 6.90
C SER A 91 12.39 2.90 6.56
N GLU A 92 11.89 3.21 5.37
CA GLU A 92 11.94 4.51 4.75
C GLU A 92 10.67 4.66 3.92
N VAL A 93 9.95 5.75 4.14
CA VAL A 93 8.92 6.19 3.20
C VAL A 93 9.64 7.11 2.24
N CYS A 94 10.22 6.51 1.20
CA CYS A 94 10.90 7.20 0.13
C CYS A 94 9.91 8.10 -0.59
N GLY A 95 9.80 9.34 -0.12
CA GLY A 95 9.13 10.40 -0.83
C GLY A 95 7.60 10.31 -0.89
N VAL A 96 7.00 11.49 -0.89
CA VAL A 96 5.59 11.70 -1.19
C VAL A 96 5.53 12.65 -2.37
N TYR A 97 4.66 12.37 -3.34
CA TYR A 97 4.45 13.27 -4.48
C TYR A 97 2.98 13.59 -4.69
N ASP A 98 2.68 14.89 -4.84
CA ASP A 98 1.40 15.41 -5.30
C ASP A 98 1.63 16.82 -5.87
N THR A 99 0.74 17.26 -6.75
CA THR A 99 0.69 18.65 -7.21
C THR A 99 0.50 19.66 -6.08
N ASN A 100 -0.13 19.24 -4.96
CA ASN A 100 -0.28 20.05 -3.77
C ASN A 100 0.94 19.95 -2.83
N ASN A 101 1.92 20.84 -3.06
CA ASN A 101 3.15 20.92 -2.27
C ASN A 101 2.94 21.13 -0.76
N ALA A 102 1.81 21.70 -0.32
CA ALA A 102 1.56 21.92 1.11
C ALA A 102 1.40 20.58 1.86
N ILE A 103 0.62 19.65 1.28
CA ILE A 103 0.39 18.31 1.86
C ILE A 103 1.67 17.47 1.79
N VAL A 104 2.44 17.60 0.70
CA VAL A 104 3.73 16.91 0.55
C VAL A 104 4.70 17.34 1.66
N ARG A 105 4.77 18.64 1.98
CA ARG A 105 5.60 19.16 3.09
C ARG A 105 5.16 18.63 4.45
N GLU A 106 3.86 18.64 4.72
CA GLU A 106 3.31 18.11 5.97
C GLU A 106 3.70 16.63 6.17
N LEU A 107 3.46 15.79 5.17
CA LEU A 107 3.80 14.36 5.25
C LEU A 107 5.31 14.09 5.31
N TYR A 108 6.12 14.91 4.64
CA TYR A 108 7.56 14.80 4.72
C TYR A 108 8.07 15.11 6.13
N GLU A 109 7.56 16.17 6.78
CA GLU A 109 7.94 16.47 8.17
C GLU A 109 7.44 15.40 9.16
N GLU A 110 6.26 14.83 8.94
CA GLU A 110 5.79 13.66 9.71
C GLU A 110 6.72 12.45 9.56
N ALA A 111 7.12 12.13 8.32
CA ALA A 111 8.08 11.05 8.04
C ALA A 111 9.45 11.32 8.68
N LYS A 112 9.90 12.59 8.67
CA LYS A 112 11.17 13.01 9.26
C LYS A 112 11.14 12.89 10.78
N ALA A 113 10.05 13.30 11.42
CA ALA A 113 9.85 13.11 12.86
C ALA A 113 9.84 11.62 13.25
N ALA A 114 9.33 10.76 12.36
CA ALA A 114 9.36 9.31 12.55
C ALA A 114 10.71 8.64 12.18
N GLY A 115 11.70 9.41 11.70
CA GLY A 115 13.00 8.88 11.25
C GLY A 115 12.92 8.03 9.98
N LYS A 116 11.90 8.26 9.14
CA LYS A 116 11.62 7.52 7.90
C LYS A 116 11.57 8.39 6.65
N ALA A 117 11.85 9.70 6.77
CA ALA A 117 11.99 10.56 5.60
C ALA A 117 13.27 10.25 4.83
N LYS A 118 13.25 10.57 3.54
CA LYS A 118 14.38 10.37 2.64
C LYS A 118 15.61 11.15 3.09
N SER A 119 16.77 10.50 3.14
CA SER A 119 18.03 11.13 3.57
C SER A 119 18.46 12.30 2.69
N ASN A 120 18.07 12.29 1.42
CA ASN A 120 18.51 13.24 0.41
C ASN A 120 17.68 14.54 0.40
N GLY A 121 16.74 14.69 1.34
CA GLY A 121 15.97 15.93 1.54
C GLY A 121 14.54 15.87 1.01
N PHE A 122 13.88 17.04 1.03
CA PHE A 122 12.49 17.21 0.60
C PHE A 122 12.35 16.92 -0.91
N PRO A 123 11.43 16.04 -1.34
CA PRO A 123 11.26 15.72 -2.76
C PRO A 123 10.70 16.92 -3.53
N THR A 124 11.37 17.31 -4.63
CA THR A 124 10.95 18.47 -5.46
C THR A 124 10.29 18.07 -6.78
N SER A 125 10.42 16.81 -7.16
CA SER A 125 9.88 16.24 -8.39
C SER A 125 9.37 14.81 -8.16
N LEU A 126 8.64 14.26 -9.14
CA LEU A 126 8.22 12.86 -9.12
C LEU A 126 9.43 11.92 -9.03
N LYS A 127 10.47 12.20 -9.83
CA LYS A 127 11.73 11.46 -9.86
C LYS A 127 12.40 11.44 -8.48
N ASP A 128 12.48 12.58 -7.81
CA ASP A 128 13.08 12.66 -6.47
C ASP A 128 12.28 11.82 -5.46
N ALA A 129 10.95 11.87 -5.56
CA ALA A 129 10.06 11.14 -4.67
C ALA A 129 10.22 9.63 -4.83
N VAL A 130 10.30 9.10 -6.05
CA VAL A 130 10.31 7.65 -6.29
C VAL A 130 11.70 7.04 -6.44
N ALA A 131 12.76 7.85 -6.49
CA ALA A 131 14.14 7.32 -6.57
C ALA A 131 14.45 6.38 -5.39
N GLU A 132 15.08 5.25 -5.68
CA GLU A 132 15.44 4.18 -4.72
C GLU A 132 14.24 3.54 -4.01
N ALA A 133 13.02 3.71 -4.54
CA ALA A 133 11.83 3.05 -4.02
C ALA A 133 11.76 1.58 -4.45
N ASP A 134 11.62 0.66 -3.49
CA ASP A 134 11.31 -0.74 -3.76
C ASP A 134 9.86 -0.86 -4.29
N CYS A 135 8.96 -0.05 -3.74
CA CYS A 135 7.55 -0.05 -4.05
C CYS A 135 7.02 1.39 -4.17
N VAL A 136 6.11 1.62 -5.12
CA VAL A 136 5.41 2.90 -5.29
C VAL A 136 3.91 2.66 -5.21
N VAL A 137 3.26 3.21 -4.19
CA VAL A 137 1.81 3.17 -4.04
C VAL A 137 1.19 4.36 -4.77
N VAL A 138 0.32 4.09 -5.74
CA VAL A 138 -0.34 5.12 -6.56
C VAL A 138 -1.81 5.25 -6.16
N SER A 139 -2.17 6.39 -5.56
CA SER A 139 -3.52 6.70 -5.07
C SER A 139 -4.01 8.06 -5.58
N LEU A 140 -4.51 8.09 -6.81
CA LEU A 140 -4.96 9.27 -7.54
C LEU A 140 -6.50 9.32 -7.66
N SER A 141 -7.01 10.42 -8.22
CA SER A 141 -8.46 10.67 -8.31
C SER A 141 -9.17 9.77 -9.34
N GLY A 142 -8.49 9.30 -10.38
CA GLY A 142 -9.06 8.44 -11.42
C GLY A 142 -8.07 8.07 -12.52
N GLU A 143 -8.58 7.33 -13.51
CA GLU A 143 -7.81 6.74 -14.61
C GLU A 143 -7.04 7.78 -15.45
N ASP A 144 -7.65 8.91 -15.79
CA ASP A 144 -7.00 9.93 -16.62
C ASP A 144 -5.75 10.51 -15.94
N VAL A 145 -5.84 10.75 -14.63
CA VAL A 145 -4.72 11.24 -13.83
C VAL A 145 -3.66 10.14 -13.68
N CYS A 146 -4.08 8.89 -13.47
CA CYS A 146 -3.15 7.75 -13.49
C CYS A 146 -2.42 7.64 -14.82
N HIS A 147 -3.12 7.78 -15.94
CA HIS A 147 -2.51 7.69 -17.26
C HIS A 147 -1.49 8.82 -17.48
N SER A 148 -1.83 10.05 -17.12
CA SER A 148 -0.92 11.18 -17.21
C SER A 148 0.33 11.00 -16.34
N VAL A 149 0.17 10.58 -15.08
CA VAL A 149 1.30 10.38 -14.15
C VAL A 149 2.14 9.15 -14.52
N CYS A 150 1.52 8.08 -15.02
CA CYS A 150 2.25 6.86 -15.35
C CYS A 150 2.91 6.91 -16.73
N PHE A 151 2.26 7.57 -17.69
CA PHE A 151 2.48 7.40 -19.12
C PHE A 151 2.32 8.70 -19.94
N GLY A 152 2.28 9.86 -19.30
CA GLY A 152 2.05 11.15 -19.96
C GLY A 152 3.16 11.57 -20.91
N GLY A 153 4.32 10.90 -20.87
CA GLY A 153 5.48 11.18 -21.70
C GLY A 153 6.45 12.19 -21.08
N GLY A 154 7.70 12.13 -21.53
CA GLY A 154 8.81 12.97 -21.03
C GLY A 154 9.52 12.37 -19.81
N GLU A 155 10.57 13.03 -19.32
CA GLU A 155 11.41 12.55 -18.20
C GLU A 155 10.74 12.63 -16.81
N SER A 156 9.42 12.81 -16.75
CA SER A 156 8.67 13.08 -15.52
C SER A 156 7.48 12.14 -15.29
N ASP A 157 7.31 11.08 -16.07
CA ASP A 157 6.29 10.06 -15.82
C ASP A 157 6.88 8.82 -15.11
N LEU A 158 6.02 8.04 -14.43
CA LEU A 158 6.50 6.90 -13.62
C LEU A 158 7.25 5.87 -14.47
N ILE A 159 6.78 5.55 -15.68
CA ILE A 159 7.44 4.53 -16.50
C ILE A 159 8.87 4.93 -16.87
N SER A 160 9.18 6.22 -17.01
CA SER A 160 10.51 6.70 -17.41
C SER A 160 11.47 6.91 -16.24
N VAL A 161 10.97 7.14 -15.01
CA VAL A 161 11.81 7.50 -13.86
C VAL A 161 12.05 6.35 -12.89
N LEU A 162 11.24 5.28 -12.94
CA LEU A 162 11.38 4.13 -12.06
C LEU A 162 12.51 3.21 -12.53
N GLU A 163 13.18 2.61 -11.55
CA GLU A 163 14.25 1.64 -11.81
C GLU A 163 13.65 0.25 -12.11
N PRO A 164 14.26 -0.55 -13.00
CA PRO A 164 13.86 -1.93 -13.20
C PRO A 164 13.86 -2.71 -11.88
N GLY A 165 12.79 -3.47 -11.64
CA GLY A 165 12.55 -4.20 -10.40
C GLY A 165 11.69 -3.45 -9.38
N THR A 166 11.46 -2.13 -9.51
CA THR A 166 10.50 -1.43 -8.65
C THR A 166 9.09 -1.99 -8.83
N CYS A 167 8.30 -2.03 -7.76
CA CYS A 167 6.92 -2.51 -7.78
C CYS A 167 5.89 -1.39 -7.66
N VAL A 168 5.10 -1.17 -8.72
CA VAL A 168 3.97 -0.24 -8.72
C VAL A 168 2.73 -0.92 -8.15
N ILE A 169 2.21 -0.39 -7.05
CA ILE A 169 0.97 -0.82 -6.41
C ILE A 169 -0.12 0.19 -6.77
N MET A 170 -0.96 -0.17 -7.74
CA MET A 170 -2.03 0.71 -8.22
C MET A 170 -3.24 0.63 -7.30
N ALA A 171 -3.27 1.47 -6.26
CA ALA A 171 -4.39 1.57 -5.32
C ALA A 171 -5.58 2.39 -5.87
N THR A 172 -5.37 3.05 -7.00
CA THR A 172 -6.40 3.86 -7.66
C THR A 172 -7.43 2.98 -8.34
N THR A 173 -8.70 3.31 -8.16
CA THR A 173 -9.79 2.68 -8.90
C THR A 173 -9.77 3.12 -10.38
N VAL A 174 -9.53 2.17 -11.28
CA VAL A 174 -9.39 2.32 -12.74
C VAL A 174 -10.21 1.24 -13.48
N LYS A 175 -10.32 1.31 -14.81
CA LYS A 175 -10.93 0.23 -15.61
C LYS A 175 -10.03 -0.99 -15.66
N SER A 176 -10.65 -2.18 -15.79
CA SER A 176 -9.92 -3.45 -15.92
C SER A 176 -9.10 -3.55 -17.20
N SER A 177 -9.55 -2.92 -18.30
CA SER A 177 -8.79 -2.85 -19.55
C SER A 177 -7.56 -1.96 -19.40
N TRP A 178 -7.68 -0.83 -18.71
CA TRP A 178 -6.55 0.06 -18.43
C TRP A 178 -5.54 -0.60 -17.50
N ALA A 179 -5.98 -1.28 -16.43
CA ALA A 179 -5.08 -1.99 -15.52
C ALA A 179 -4.29 -3.11 -16.23
N ARG A 180 -4.92 -3.81 -17.18
CA ARG A 180 -4.23 -4.80 -18.05
C ARG A 180 -3.16 -4.14 -18.91
N SER A 181 -3.53 -3.10 -19.65
CA SER A 181 -2.59 -2.37 -20.50
C SER A 181 -1.45 -1.73 -19.71
N ALA A 182 -1.73 -1.16 -18.52
CA ALA A 182 -0.72 -0.61 -17.64
C ALA A 182 0.26 -1.70 -17.16
N SER A 183 -0.26 -2.88 -16.81
CA SER A 183 0.58 -4.02 -16.41
C SER A 183 1.53 -4.45 -17.52
N GLU A 184 1.06 -4.54 -18.76
CA GLU A 184 1.89 -4.88 -19.93
C GLU A 184 3.01 -3.87 -20.12
N ARG A 185 2.68 -2.58 -20.15
CA ARG A 185 3.65 -1.48 -20.36
C ARG A 185 4.71 -1.37 -19.27
N PHE A 186 4.33 -1.53 -18.00
CA PHE A 186 5.31 -1.52 -16.92
C PHE A 186 6.24 -2.74 -17.00
N HIS A 187 5.70 -3.93 -17.31
CA HIS A 187 6.52 -5.14 -17.44
C HIS A 187 7.50 -5.06 -18.62
N GLU A 188 7.15 -4.40 -19.74
CA GLU A 188 8.06 -4.20 -20.89
C GLU A 188 9.37 -3.52 -20.52
N VAL A 189 9.36 -2.65 -19.50
CA VAL A 189 10.55 -1.95 -19.00
C VAL A 189 11.10 -2.55 -17.68
N GLY A 190 10.64 -3.74 -17.31
CA GLY A 190 11.11 -4.46 -16.12
C GLY A 190 10.55 -3.96 -14.78
N ILE A 191 9.49 -3.16 -14.80
CA ILE A 191 8.80 -2.67 -13.59
C ILE A 191 7.66 -3.64 -13.25
N ARG A 192 7.59 -4.08 -11.99
CA ARG A 192 6.49 -4.92 -11.49
C ARG A 192 5.23 -4.09 -11.32
N TYR A 193 4.08 -4.67 -11.62
CA TYR A 193 2.79 -3.98 -11.49
C TYR A 193 1.75 -4.85 -10.79
N VAL A 194 1.05 -4.26 -9.84
CA VAL A 194 -0.11 -4.86 -9.14
C VAL A 194 -1.32 -3.96 -9.27
N ASP A 195 -2.38 -4.48 -9.88
CA ASP A 195 -3.73 -3.89 -9.86
C ASP A 195 -4.30 -4.11 -8.45
N CYS A 196 -4.40 -3.04 -7.65
CA CYS A 196 -4.57 -3.13 -6.19
C CYS A 196 -5.64 -2.19 -5.59
N PRO A 197 -6.84 -2.05 -6.17
CA PRO A 197 -7.85 -1.13 -5.65
C PRO A 197 -8.28 -1.45 -4.21
N VAL A 198 -8.58 -0.40 -3.44
CA VAL A 198 -8.88 -0.51 -1.99
C VAL A 198 -10.31 -0.08 -1.63
N SER A 199 -10.80 -0.50 -0.47
CA SER A 199 -12.07 -0.11 0.15
C SER A 199 -11.91 0.16 1.65
N GLY A 200 -12.82 0.96 2.23
CA GLY A 200 -12.84 1.27 3.67
C GLY A 200 -12.65 2.75 4.03
N GLY A 201 -12.24 3.59 3.06
CA GLY A 201 -12.15 5.04 3.23
C GLY A 201 -10.96 5.51 4.08
N PRO A 202 -10.84 6.84 4.30
CA PRO A 202 -9.62 7.46 4.84
C PRO A 202 -9.29 7.04 6.28
N ILE A 203 -10.30 6.81 7.12
CA ILE A 203 -10.12 6.40 8.52
C ILE A 203 -9.50 4.99 8.59
N ARG A 204 -10.00 4.06 7.77
CA ARG A 204 -9.43 2.70 7.67
C ARG A 204 -8.08 2.71 6.98
N ALA A 205 -7.85 3.63 6.03
CA ALA A 205 -6.53 3.83 5.42
C ALA A 205 -5.46 4.20 6.46
N LYS A 206 -5.75 5.17 7.33
CA LYS A 206 -4.80 5.61 8.36
C LYS A 206 -4.44 4.51 9.35
N SER A 207 -5.42 3.68 9.70
CA SER A 207 -5.26 2.60 10.67
C SER A 207 -4.73 1.29 10.08
N GLY A 208 -4.40 1.24 8.80
CA GLY A 208 -3.93 0.01 8.14
C GLY A 208 -4.99 -1.08 8.02
N LYS A 209 -6.27 -0.68 7.99
CA LYS A 209 -7.43 -1.60 8.01
C LYS A 209 -8.21 -1.59 6.71
N LEU A 210 -7.57 -1.28 5.59
CA LEU A 210 -8.27 -1.32 4.30
C LEU A 210 -8.66 -2.75 3.94
N THR A 211 -9.77 -2.86 3.22
CA THR A 211 -10.02 -4.04 2.40
C THR A 211 -9.30 -3.84 1.08
N VAL A 212 -8.35 -4.72 0.76
CA VAL A 212 -7.51 -4.63 -0.42
C VAL A 212 -7.90 -5.75 -1.39
N MET A 213 -8.16 -5.37 -2.64
CA MET A 213 -8.36 -6.31 -3.74
C MET A 213 -7.12 -6.21 -4.62
N MET A 214 -6.37 -7.28 -4.81
CA MET A 214 -5.12 -7.26 -5.58
C MET A 214 -5.05 -8.37 -6.63
N SER A 215 -4.50 -8.06 -7.80
CA SER A 215 -4.27 -9.02 -8.88
C SER A 215 -3.03 -8.64 -9.68
N GLY A 216 -2.31 -9.63 -10.20
CA GLY A 216 -1.03 -9.47 -10.88
C GLY A 216 -0.36 -10.82 -11.11
N CYS A 217 0.88 -10.83 -11.62
CA CYS A 217 1.71 -12.03 -11.66
C CYS A 217 2.32 -12.33 -10.28
N ASP A 218 2.72 -13.58 -10.04
CA ASP A 218 3.20 -14.05 -8.74
C ASP A 218 4.35 -13.19 -8.20
N ASP A 219 5.38 -12.91 -9.01
CA ASP A 219 6.51 -12.05 -8.63
C ASP A 219 6.08 -10.64 -8.19
N SER A 220 5.08 -10.05 -8.85
CA SER A 220 4.55 -8.72 -8.49
C SER A 220 3.74 -8.78 -7.19
N LEU A 221 2.94 -9.83 -7.01
CA LEU A 221 2.16 -10.04 -5.80
C LEU A 221 3.06 -10.28 -4.58
N GLU A 222 4.11 -11.10 -4.73
CA GLU A 222 5.10 -11.36 -3.68
C GLU A 222 5.86 -10.09 -3.30
N ALA A 223 6.26 -9.27 -4.28
CA ALA A 223 6.94 -8.00 -4.04
C ALA A 223 6.05 -6.99 -3.29
N ALA A 224 4.77 -6.90 -3.65
CA ALA A 224 3.83 -5.96 -3.06
C ALA A 224 3.29 -6.39 -1.68
N MET A 225 3.24 -7.70 -1.39
CA MET A 225 2.56 -8.26 -0.23
C MET A 225 2.96 -7.63 1.12
N PRO A 226 4.26 -7.35 1.42
CA PRO A 226 4.63 -6.70 2.68
C PRO A 226 4.00 -5.31 2.84
N VAL A 227 3.96 -4.52 1.77
CA VAL A 227 3.39 -3.16 1.76
C VAL A 227 1.87 -3.22 1.83
N VAL A 228 1.25 -4.16 1.10
CA VAL A 228 -0.20 -4.40 1.15
C VAL A 228 -0.66 -4.83 2.55
N LYS A 229 0.11 -5.68 3.25
CA LYS A 229 -0.15 -6.07 4.65
C LYS A 229 0.00 -4.94 5.65
N ALA A 230 0.76 -3.90 5.34
CA ALA A 230 0.84 -2.72 6.19
C ALA A 230 -0.42 -1.86 6.09
N MET A 231 -1.01 -1.74 4.89
CA MET A 231 -2.16 -0.86 4.64
C MET A 231 -3.53 -1.55 4.80
N GLY A 232 -3.56 -2.88 4.78
CA GLY A 232 -4.79 -3.68 4.72
C GLY A 232 -4.92 -4.72 5.82
N GLU A 233 -6.16 -4.91 6.28
CA GLU A 233 -6.57 -5.96 7.22
C GLU A 233 -7.22 -7.14 6.46
N ASP A 234 -8.07 -6.83 5.48
CA ASP A 234 -8.75 -7.82 4.65
C ASP A 234 -8.14 -7.84 3.24
N ILE A 235 -7.26 -8.80 2.95
CA ILE A 235 -6.52 -8.86 1.68
C ILE A 235 -7.06 -10.00 0.81
N HIS A 236 -7.55 -9.63 -0.37
CA HIS A 236 -8.10 -10.55 -1.36
C HIS A 236 -7.24 -10.59 -2.62
N VAL A 237 -6.55 -11.70 -2.85
CA VAL A 237 -5.82 -11.95 -4.10
C VAL A 237 -6.79 -12.53 -5.12
N ILE A 238 -7.02 -11.81 -6.22
CA ILE A 238 -7.97 -12.18 -7.28
C ILE A 238 -7.20 -12.85 -8.42
N THR A 239 -7.58 -14.09 -8.73
CA THR A 239 -6.98 -14.86 -9.82
C THR A 239 -7.41 -14.35 -11.20
N GLY A 240 -6.56 -14.55 -12.21
CA GLY A 240 -6.84 -14.15 -13.60
C GLY A 240 -6.01 -12.96 -14.10
N GLY A 241 -4.98 -12.55 -13.32
CA GLY A 241 -4.04 -11.50 -13.69
C GLY A 241 -4.58 -10.08 -13.49
N SER A 242 -3.74 -9.10 -13.82
CA SER A 242 -4.05 -7.66 -13.70
C SER A 242 -5.39 -7.33 -14.36
N GLY A 243 -6.17 -6.43 -13.74
CA GLY A 243 -7.51 -6.05 -14.19
C GLY A 243 -8.63 -6.81 -13.50
N MET A 244 -8.37 -7.99 -12.90
CA MET A 244 -9.39 -8.75 -12.19
C MET A 244 -9.75 -8.11 -10.84
N ALA A 245 -8.78 -7.55 -10.11
CA ALA A 245 -9.06 -6.80 -8.90
C ALA A 245 -9.86 -5.51 -9.20
N SER A 246 -9.51 -4.80 -10.27
CA SER A 246 -10.30 -3.68 -10.79
C SER A 246 -11.73 -4.11 -11.17
N THR A 247 -11.91 -5.28 -11.78
CA THR A 247 -13.24 -5.83 -12.11
C THR A 247 -14.07 -6.09 -10.85
N VAL A 248 -13.50 -6.75 -9.84
CA VAL A 248 -14.15 -6.98 -8.54
C VAL A 248 -14.51 -5.64 -7.88
N LYS A 249 -13.60 -4.66 -7.92
CA LYS A 249 -13.86 -3.33 -7.39
C LYS A 249 -14.99 -2.63 -8.13
N MET A 250 -15.11 -2.80 -9.45
CA MET A 250 -16.22 -2.24 -10.22
C MET A 250 -17.56 -2.83 -9.78
N CYS A 251 -17.66 -4.16 -9.61
CA CYS A 251 -18.87 -4.80 -9.07
C CYS A 251 -19.20 -4.27 -7.66
N HIS A 252 -18.18 -4.11 -6.80
CA HIS A 252 -18.36 -3.49 -5.49
C HIS A 252 -18.90 -2.05 -5.59
N GLN A 253 -18.37 -1.23 -6.50
CA GLN A 253 -18.82 0.16 -6.66
C GLN A 253 -20.22 0.26 -7.29
N LEU A 254 -20.63 -0.70 -8.11
CA LEU A 254 -22.00 -0.82 -8.59
C LEU A 254 -22.96 -1.06 -7.42
N LEU A 255 -22.69 -2.05 -6.57
CA LEU A 255 -23.49 -2.33 -5.39
C LEU A 255 -23.56 -1.12 -4.45
N ALA A 256 -22.43 -0.44 -4.24
CA ALA A 256 -22.38 0.78 -3.45
C ALA A 256 -23.35 1.85 -3.99
N GLY A 257 -23.36 2.07 -5.31
CA GLY A 257 -24.27 3.03 -5.93
C GLY A 257 -25.75 2.64 -5.79
N VAL A 258 -26.09 1.38 -6.06
CA VAL A 258 -27.45 0.87 -5.92
C VAL A 258 -27.95 1.04 -4.48
N HIS A 259 -27.13 0.70 -3.49
CA HIS A 259 -27.51 0.82 -2.08
C HIS A 259 -27.68 2.28 -1.64
N ILE A 260 -26.91 3.23 -2.19
CA ILE A 260 -27.10 4.66 -1.90
C ILE A 260 -28.44 5.15 -2.45
N CYS A 261 -28.80 4.77 -3.68
CA CYS A 261 -30.10 5.11 -4.27
C CYS A 261 -31.24 4.51 -3.47
N ALA A 262 -31.15 3.22 -3.13
CA ALA A 262 -32.16 2.53 -2.32
C ALA A 262 -32.31 3.18 -0.94
N ALA A 263 -31.21 3.60 -0.30
CA ALA A 263 -31.26 4.32 0.96
C ALA A 263 -32.00 5.67 0.84
N ALA A 264 -31.68 6.46 -0.19
CA ALA A 264 -32.32 7.75 -0.42
C ALA A 264 -33.83 7.61 -0.68
N GLU A 265 -34.22 6.67 -1.55
CA GLU A 265 -35.63 6.40 -1.85
C GLU A 265 -36.39 5.89 -0.63
N THR A 266 -35.78 4.98 0.15
CA THR A 266 -36.40 4.42 1.36
C THR A 266 -36.64 5.50 2.42
N LEU A 267 -35.64 6.34 2.70
CA LEU A 267 -35.77 7.43 3.68
C LEU A 267 -36.78 8.49 3.21
N SER A 268 -36.81 8.82 1.91
CA SER A 268 -37.78 9.74 1.34
C SER A 268 -39.21 9.19 1.41
N LEU A 269 -39.40 7.91 1.09
CA LEU A 269 -40.69 7.23 1.18
C LEU A 269 -41.20 7.21 2.62
N ALA A 270 -40.34 6.85 3.57
CA ALA A 270 -40.66 6.85 5.01
C ALA A 270 -41.10 8.24 5.48
N ALA A 271 -40.32 9.29 5.16
CA ALA A 271 -40.65 10.67 5.49
C ALA A 271 -42.01 11.10 4.91
N LYS A 272 -42.26 10.78 3.63
CA LYS A 272 -43.53 11.11 2.95
C LYS A 272 -44.72 10.36 3.55
N ALA A 273 -44.51 9.15 4.07
CA ALA A 273 -45.52 8.37 4.77
C ALA A 273 -45.73 8.82 6.23
N GLY A 274 -45.00 9.83 6.71
CA GLY A 274 -45.10 10.36 8.07
C GLY A 274 -44.24 9.61 9.11
N VAL A 275 -43.32 8.75 8.67
CA VAL A 275 -42.37 8.05 9.55
C VAL A 275 -41.13 8.92 9.72
N ASP A 276 -40.70 9.09 10.97
CA ASP A 276 -39.44 9.77 11.31
C ASP A 276 -38.24 9.04 10.65
N PRO A 277 -37.44 9.71 9.79
CA PRO A 277 -36.25 9.12 9.18
C PRO A 277 -35.24 8.57 10.19
N ASP A 278 -35.09 9.18 11.37
CA ASP A 278 -34.19 8.67 12.43
C ASP A 278 -34.69 7.34 13.00
N GLN A 279 -36.00 7.21 13.20
CA GLN A 279 -36.61 5.95 13.61
C GLN A 279 -36.45 4.88 12.53
N MET A 280 -36.69 5.24 11.26
CA MET A 280 -36.52 4.32 10.13
C MET A 280 -35.07 3.83 10.03
N TYR A 281 -34.09 4.74 10.15
CA TYR A 281 -32.67 4.43 10.16
C TYR A 281 -32.32 3.39 11.24
N LYS A 282 -32.80 3.59 12.47
CA LYS A 282 -32.52 2.68 13.60
C LYS A 282 -33.10 1.28 13.38
N VAL A 283 -34.32 1.19 12.82
CA VAL A 283 -34.96 -0.10 12.55
C VAL A 283 -34.22 -0.87 11.46
N VAL A 284 -33.87 -0.21 10.36
CA VAL A 284 -33.21 -0.88 9.22
C VAL A 284 -31.78 -1.29 9.54
N SER A 285 -31.01 -0.45 10.27
CA SER A 285 -29.59 -0.69 10.57
C SER A 285 -29.29 -1.94 11.41
N GLY A 286 -30.31 -2.65 11.89
CA GLY A 286 -30.20 -3.94 12.58
C GLY A 286 -30.98 -5.08 11.93
N ALA A 287 -31.51 -4.87 10.73
CA ALA A 287 -32.42 -5.81 10.05
C ALA A 287 -31.86 -6.27 8.69
N ALA A 288 -32.52 -7.24 8.06
CA ALA A 288 -32.07 -7.84 6.81
C ALA A 288 -32.02 -6.87 5.61
N GLY A 289 -32.71 -5.72 5.69
CA GLY A 289 -32.66 -4.67 4.68
C GLY A 289 -31.45 -3.74 4.78
N ASP A 290 -30.56 -3.97 5.75
CA ASP A 290 -29.40 -3.12 5.99
C ASP A 290 -28.35 -3.19 4.88
N SER A 291 -27.57 -2.12 4.76
CA SER A 291 -26.31 -2.11 4.03
C SER A 291 -25.37 -1.08 4.63
N TRP A 292 -24.06 -1.27 4.47
CA TRP A 292 -23.08 -0.29 4.94
C TRP A 292 -23.34 1.12 4.37
N MET A 293 -23.80 1.21 3.11
CA MET A 293 -24.13 2.49 2.48
C MET A 293 -25.39 3.13 3.08
N PHE A 294 -26.37 2.34 3.50
CA PHE A 294 -27.52 2.84 4.25
C PHE A 294 -27.07 3.42 5.60
N GLN A 295 -26.24 2.69 6.36
CA GLN A 295 -25.71 3.17 7.64
C GLN A 295 -24.88 4.46 7.48
N ASP A 296 -23.90 4.46 6.57
CA ASP A 296 -22.97 5.60 6.42
C ASP A 296 -23.61 6.80 5.72
N ARG A 297 -24.35 6.57 4.63
CA ARG A 297 -24.89 7.65 3.78
C ARG A 297 -26.30 8.03 4.15
N GLY A 298 -27.14 7.07 4.53
CA GLY A 298 -28.49 7.35 5.03
C GLY A 298 -28.45 8.25 6.26
N LYS A 299 -27.56 7.97 7.23
CA LYS A 299 -27.37 8.84 8.39
C LYS A 299 -27.04 10.28 7.99
N ARG A 300 -26.11 10.48 7.05
CA ARG A 300 -25.77 11.82 6.55
C ARG A 300 -26.92 12.48 5.81
N MET A 301 -27.72 11.72 5.05
CA MET A 301 -28.92 12.27 4.40
C MET A 301 -29.92 12.83 5.42
N ILE A 302 -30.03 12.19 6.59
CA ILE A 302 -30.90 12.65 7.69
C ILE A 302 -30.32 13.89 8.37
N GLU A 303 -29.01 13.87 8.66
CA GLU A 303 -28.32 14.98 9.35
C GLU A 303 -28.20 16.24 8.47
N THR A 304 -28.32 16.10 7.15
CA THR A 304 -28.11 17.20 6.20
C THR A 304 -29.42 17.92 5.88
N ALA A 305 -29.67 19.06 6.53
CA ALA A 305 -30.81 19.94 6.23
C ALA A 305 -30.55 20.98 5.12
N ASP A 306 -29.29 21.20 4.73
CA ASP A 306 -28.90 22.23 3.76
C ASP A 306 -28.68 21.66 2.34
N PRO A 307 -29.46 22.09 1.34
CA PRO A 307 -29.27 21.72 -0.07
C PRO A 307 -27.85 21.99 -0.62
N SER A 308 -27.12 22.96 -0.08
CA SER A 308 -25.74 23.29 -0.50
C SER A 308 -24.71 22.22 -0.12
N THR A 309 -25.05 21.39 0.87
CA THR A 309 -24.25 20.26 1.35
C THR A 309 -24.73 18.91 0.79
N MET A 310 -25.72 18.92 -0.11
CA MET A 310 -26.23 17.72 -0.78
C MET A 310 -25.14 17.06 -1.62
N MET A 311 -24.92 15.79 -1.34
CA MET A 311 -23.91 14.97 -1.99
C MET A 311 -24.38 14.51 -3.37
N LYS A 312 -23.54 14.64 -4.40
CA LYS A 312 -23.84 14.06 -5.72
C LYS A 312 -23.44 12.59 -5.72
N LEU A 313 -24.27 11.73 -6.32
CA LEU A 313 -24.01 10.29 -6.43
C LEU A 313 -22.63 10.00 -7.08
N ASN A 314 -22.24 10.82 -8.07
CA ASN A 314 -20.97 10.70 -8.79
C ASN A 314 -19.72 10.97 -7.94
N ASP A 315 -19.84 11.63 -6.78
CA ASP A 315 -18.68 11.94 -5.93
C ASP A 315 -18.14 10.69 -5.21
N HIS A 316 -18.94 9.61 -5.19
CA HIS A 316 -18.60 8.37 -4.49
C HIS A 316 -18.71 7.11 -5.35
N VAL A 317 -19.54 7.16 -6.39
CA VAL A 317 -19.81 6.02 -7.25
C VAL A 317 -19.04 6.19 -8.55
N LYS A 318 -17.96 5.41 -8.69
CA LYS A 318 -17.10 5.39 -9.88
C LYS A 318 -17.68 4.56 -11.03
N VAL A 319 -19.00 4.35 -11.06
CA VAL A 319 -19.68 3.51 -12.08
C VAL A 319 -19.70 4.18 -13.46
N ARG A 320 -19.39 5.48 -13.56
CA ARG A 320 -19.27 6.20 -14.84
C ARG A 320 -18.26 5.59 -15.82
N TYR A 321 -17.38 4.71 -15.35
CA TYR A 321 -16.43 3.97 -16.18
C TYR A 321 -17.00 2.66 -16.79
N PHE A 322 -18.28 2.35 -16.55
CA PHE A 322 -18.96 1.12 -17.01
C PHE A 322 -19.72 1.29 -18.34
N LEU A 323 -20.10 2.51 -18.69
CA LEU A 323 -20.75 2.86 -19.95
C LEU A 323 -19.74 3.57 -20.86
#